data_AF-A0A8B6MAK4-F1
#
_entry.id   AF-A0A8B6MAK4-F1
#
_cell.length_a   1.000
_cell.length_b   1.000
_cell.length_c   1.000
_cell.angle_alpha   90.00
_cell.angle_beta   90.00
_cell.angle_gamma   90.00
#
_symmetry.space_group_name_H-M   'P 1'
#
loop_
_entity.id
_entity.type
_entity.pdbx_description
1 polymer ?
#
loop_
_entity_poly.entity_id
_entity_poly.type
_entity_poly.pdbx_seq_one_letter_code
_entity_poly.pdbx_strand_id
1 'polypeptide(L)'
;MIDIPLHRMGVVPGDKILVDVLNEASRLLQMKGWSRIAMARSASGQAVSLNSADASSYCLSGALVKAWRTIDPKNEDLYFPLFEKKLSAALRDAYGYEGGVSRWNDEVAASRDDVVTLINSVIVSIQPAACSSQPGSCICQRDAAYLL
;
A
#
# COMPACT_ATOMS: atom_id res chain seq x y z
N MET A 1 9.21 -21.30 -3.36
CA MET A 1 8.89 -19.88 -3.65
C MET A 1 9.09 -19.66 -5.13
N ILE A 2 8.03 -19.43 -5.88
CA ILE A 2 8.12 -19.10 -7.31
C ILE A 2 8.26 -17.58 -7.40
N ASP A 3 9.45 -17.10 -7.74
CA ASP A 3 9.64 -15.73 -8.22
C ASP A 3 8.95 -15.63 -9.58
N ILE A 4 7.70 -15.15 -9.60
CA ILE A 4 7.04 -14.80 -10.84
C ILE A 4 7.57 -13.42 -11.25
N PRO A 5 8.34 -13.30 -12.34
CA PRO A 5 8.84 -12.00 -12.78
C PRO A 5 7.66 -11.17 -13.27
N LEU A 6 7.27 -10.16 -12.48
CA LEU A 6 6.17 -9.23 -12.79
C LEU A 6 6.33 -8.54 -14.15
N HIS A 7 7.54 -8.52 -14.72
CA HIS A 7 7.81 -8.00 -16.07
C HIS A 7 7.28 -8.89 -17.21
N ARG A 8 6.99 -10.18 -16.99
CA ARG A 8 6.50 -11.07 -18.06
C ARG A 8 5.01 -10.93 -18.38
N MET A 9 4.26 -10.13 -17.61
CA MET A 9 2.81 -9.97 -17.79
C MET A 9 2.40 -8.71 -18.57
N GLY A 10 3.34 -7.92 -19.11
CA GLY A 10 3.03 -6.83 -20.06
C GLY A 10 2.16 -5.67 -19.53
N VAL A 11 1.68 -5.75 -18.30
CA VAL A 11 0.87 -4.73 -17.63
C VAL A 11 1.57 -4.41 -16.31
N VAL A 12 2.48 -3.44 -16.35
CA VAL A 12 2.89 -2.75 -15.12
C VAL A 12 1.68 -1.89 -14.74
N PRO A 13 0.99 -2.14 -13.62
CA PRO A 13 -0.03 -1.23 -13.17
C PRO A 13 0.61 0.14 -13.04
N GLY A 14 -0.02 1.18 -13.59
CA GLY A 14 0.46 2.53 -13.33
C GLY A 14 0.46 2.75 -11.82
N ASP A 15 1.56 3.26 -11.28
CA ASP A 15 1.72 3.55 -9.84
C ASP A 15 0.50 4.29 -9.27
N LYS A 16 -0.16 5.10 -10.12
CA LYS A 16 -1.44 5.74 -9.84
C LYS A 16 -2.52 4.76 -9.35
N ILE A 17 -2.76 3.64 -10.03
CA ILE A 17 -3.81 2.67 -9.65
C ILE A 17 -3.49 2.07 -8.28
N LEU A 18 -2.24 1.72 -8.03
CA LEU A 18 -1.83 1.17 -6.74
C LEU A 18 -2.04 2.18 -5.61
N VAL A 19 -1.69 3.44 -5.84
CA VAL A 19 -1.92 4.53 -4.89
C VAL A 19 -3.41 4.77 -4.68
N ASP A 20 -4.23 4.79 -5.73
CA ASP A 20 -5.68 4.96 -5.63
C ASP A 20 -6.31 3.84 -4.77
N VAL A 21 -5.90 2.59 -4.97
CA VAL A 21 -6.39 1.45 -4.16
C VAL A 21 -5.98 1.56 -2.70
N LEU A 22 -4.73 1.96 -2.42
CA LEU A 22 -4.25 2.16 -1.05
C LEU A 22 -4.99 3.30 -0.36
N ASN A 23 -5.22 4.42 -1.06
CA ASN A 23 -6.01 5.53 -0.55
C ASN A 23 -7.44 5.12 -0.23
N GLU A 24 -8.09 4.36 -1.13
CA GLU A 24 -9.46 3.89 -0.92
C GLU A 24 -9.54 2.87 0.23
N ALA A 25 -8.56 1.98 0.38
CA ALA A 25 -8.49 1.07 1.53
C ALA A 25 -8.33 1.84 2.84
N SER A 26 -7.46 2.85 2.88
CA SER A 26 -7.30 3.74 4.04
C SER A 26 -8.62 4.45 4.38
N ARG A 27 -9.31 5.00 3.38
CA ARG A 27 -10.62 5.65 3.54
C ARG A 27 -11.67 4.70 4.11
N LEU A 28 -11.74 3.46 3.60
CA LEU A 28 -12.66 2.43 4.11
C LEU A 28 -12.40 2.12 5.59
N LEU A 29 -11.14 1.93 5.97
CA LEU A 29 -10.77 1.65 7.37
C LEU A 29 -11.12 2.83 8.29
N GLN A 30 -10.95 4.07 7.83
CA GLN A 30 -11.29 5.27 8.59
C GLN A 30 -12.80 5.45 8.75
N MET A 31 -13.58 5.20 7.69
CA MET A 31 -15.04 5.41 7.72
C MET A 31 -15.83 4.28 8.39
N LYS A 32 -15.42 3.04 8.16
CA LYS A 32 -16.16 1.86 8.64
C LYS A 32 -15.52 1.38 9.95
N GLY A 33 -14.21 1.22 9.94
CA GLY A 33 -13.45 0.75 11.09
C GLY A 33 -12.55 -0.39 10.69
N TRP A 34 -11.69 -0.77 11.63
CA TRP A 34 -10.72 -1.84 11.45
C TRP A 34 -11.07 -3.03 12.34
N SER A 35 -10.81 -4.24 11.83
CA SER A 35 -10.96 -5.48 12.57
C SER A 35 -9.86 -6.49 12.24
N ARG A 36 -9.67 -7.46 13.13
CA ARG A 36 -8.77 -8.61 12.93
C ARG A 36 -9.53 -9.84 12.44
N ILE A 37 -8.79 -10.78 11.84
CA ILE A 37 -9.14 -12.17 11.50
C ILE A 37 -10.13 -12.32 10.34
N ALA A 38 -11.21 -11.53 10.34
CA ALA A 38 -12.24 -11.59 9.31
C ALA A 38 -12.09 -10.45 8.30
N MET A 39 -12.31 -10.74 7.02
CA MET A 39 -12.27 -9.74 5.95
C MET A 39 -13.25 -8.59 6.19
N ALA A 40 -14.45 -8.89 6.67
CA ALA A 40 -15.43 -7.91 7.07
C ALA A 40 -16.22 -8.39 8.30
N ARG A 41 -16.64 -7.45 9.14
CA ARG A 41 -17.55 -7.70 10.26
C ARG A 41 -18.72 -6.74 10.25
N SER A 42 -19.86 -7.19 10.78
CA SER A 42 -21.00 -6.33 11.08
C SER A 42 -20.76 -5.49 12.33
N ALA A 43 -21.66 -4.54 12.61
CA ALA A 43 -21.63 -3.74 13.84
C ALA A 43 -21.77 -4.61 15.12
N SER A 44 -22.38 -5.79 15.02
CA SER A 44 -22.46 -6.77 16.10
C SER A 44 -21.22 -7.66 16.21
N GLY A 45 -20.19 -7.43 15.39
CA GLY A 45 -18.93 -8.18 15.41
C GLY A 45 -18.96 -9.51 14.66
N GLN A 46 -20.10 -9.88 14.05
CA GLN A 46 -20.23 -11.12 13.27
C GLN A 46 -19.47 -11.02 11.95
N ALA A 47 -18.85 -12.11 11.52
CA ALA A 47 -18.22 -12.16 10.19
C ALA A 47 -19.31 -12.09 9.11
N VAL A 48 -19.12 -11.22 8.13
CA VAL A 48 -20.04 -11.04 7.00
C VAL A 48 -19.28 -11.05 5.69
N SER A 49 -20.01 -11.21 4.58
CA SER A 49 -19.43 -11.06 3.25
C SER A 49 -18.85 -9.65 3.07
N LEU A 50 -17.72 -9.58 2.36
CA LEU A 50 -17.02 -8.32 2.08
C LEU A 50 -17.91 -7.26 1.42
N ASN A 51 -18.87 -7.70 0.61
CA ASN A 51 -19.81 -6.84 -0.12
C ASN A 51 -21.16 -6.67 0.59
N SER A 52 -21.33 -7.21 1.80
CA SER A 52 -22.58 -7.06 2.54
C SER A 52 -22.84 -5.59 2.89
N ALA A 53 -24.11 -5.17 2.86
CA ALA A 53 -24.54 -3.87 3.36
C ALA A 53 -24.28 -3.72 4.87
N ASP A 54 -24.28 -4.83 5.60
CA ASP A 54 -24.04 -4.87 7.05
C ASP A 54 -22.56 -4.70 7.40
N ALA A 55 -21.65 -4.76 6.41
CA ALA A 55 -20.22 -4.60 6.64
C ALA A 55 -19.93 -3.22 7.26
N SER A 56 -19.42 -3.29 8.49
CA SER A 56 -19.18 -2.17 9.39
C SER A 56 -17.71 -2.04 9.75
N SER A 57 -16.88 -3.07 9.60
CA SER A 57 -15.42 -2.95 9.72
C SER A 57 -14.71 -3.93 8.80
N TYR A 58 -13.44 -3.67 8.48
CA TYR A 58 -12.63 -4.52 7.61
C TYR A 58 -11.25 -4.80 8.23
N CYS A 59 -10.67 -5.98 7.96
CA CYS A 59 -9.23 -6.16 8.13
C CYS A 59 -8.46 -5.49 6.98
N LEU A 60 -7.13 -5.33 7.13
CA LEU A 60 -6.29 -4.75 6.07
C LEU A 60 -6.52 -5.43 4.70
N SER A 61 -6.41 -6.76 4.64
CA SER A 61 -6.62 -7.52 3.40
C SER A 61 -8.04 -7.36 2.87
N GLY A 62 -9.04 -7.31 3.74
CA GLY A 62 -10.44 -7.06 3.36
C GLY A 62 -10.63 -5.68 2.74
N ALA A 63 -10.08 -4.63 3.37
CA ALA A 63 -10.15 -3.27 2.87
C ALA A 63 -9.45 -3.14 1.50
N LEU A 64 -8.29 -3.76 1.32
CA LEU A 64 -7.57 -3.76 0.04
C LEU A 64 -8.37 -4.44 -1.08
N VAL A 65 -8.91 -5.64 -0.83
CA VAL A 65 -9.74 -6.35 -1.81
C VAL A 65 -11.00 -5.55 -2.15
N LYS A 66 -11.65 -4.93 -1.16
CA LYS A 66 -12.84 -4.11 -1.39
C LYS A 66 -12.52 -2.85 -2.20
N ALA A 67 -11.46 -2.14 -1.82
CA ALA A 67 -10.99 -0.95 -2.52
C ALA A 67 -10.66 -1.26 -3.97
N TRP A 68 -9.95 -2.35 -4.20
CA TRP A 68 -9.62 -2.78 -5.53
C TRP A 68 -10.84 -3.12 -6.38
N ARG A 69 -11.74 -3.99 -5.90
CA ARG A 69 -12.98 -4.31 -6.64
C ARG A 69 -13.82 -3.07 -7.00
N THR A 70 -13.62 -1.97 -6.28
CA THR A 70 -14.24 -0.68 -6.56
C THR A 70 -13.50 0.10 -7.67
N ILE A 71 -12.17 0.08 -7.67
CA ILE A 71 -11.33 0.88 -8.58
C ILE A 71 -11.05 0.16 -9.90
N ASP A 72 -10.67 -1.11 -9.84
CA ASP A 72 -10.31 -1.89 -11.04
C ASP A 72 -10.61 -3.39 -10.89
N PRO A 73 -11.90 -3.79 -10.91
CA PRO A 73 -12.30 -5.17 -10.70
C PRO A 73 -11.78 -6.16 -11.75
N LYS A 74 -11.28 -5.70 -12.90
CA LYS A 74 -10.87 -6.58 -14.00
C LYS A 74 -9.50 -7.23 -13.79
N ASN A 75 -8.69 -6.67 -12.91
CA ASN A 75 -7.30 -7.05 -12.76
C ASN A 75 -6.98 -7.74 -11.41
N GLU A 76 -7.99 -8.17 -10.63
CA GLU A 76 -7.87 -8.70 -9.23
C GLU A 76 -6.75 -9.74 -8.97
N ASP A 77 -6.30 -10.48 -9.97
CA ASP A 77 -5.22 -11.44 -9.79
C ASP A 77 -3.81 -10.82 -9.87
N LEU A 78 -3.68 -9.62 -10.46
CA LEU A 78 -2.39 -8.97 -10.75
C LEU A 78 -1.81 -8.17 -9.59
N TYR A 79 -2.64 -7.38 -8.91
CA TYR A 79 -2.22 -6.51 -7.81
C TYR A 79 -2.13 -7.20 -6.45
N PHE A 80 -2.74 -8.38 -6.23
CA PHE A 80 -2.66 -9.06 -4.93
C PHE A 80 -1.19 -9.41 -4.58
N PRO A 81 -0.42 -10.04 -5.49
CA PRO A 81 1.02 -10.25 -5.27
C PRO A 81 1.80 -8.95 -5.12
N LEU A 82 1.40 -7.87 -5.80
CA LEU A 82 2.07 -6.58 -5.70
C LEU A 82 1.86 -5.90 -4.35
N PHE A 83 0.63 -5.90 -3.83
CA PHE A 83 0.34 -5.36 -2.51
C PHE A 83 1.02 -6.16 -1.42
N GLU A 84 0.96 -7.50 -1.48
CA GLU A 84 1.64 -8.35 -0.50
C GLU A 84 3.14 -8.04 -0.48
N LYS A 85 3.77 -7.93 -1.65
CA LYS A 85 5.19 -7.59 -1.77
C LYS A 85 5.52 -6.20 -1.19
N LYS A 86 4.75 -5.17 -1.55
CA LYS A 86 5.00 -3.79 -1.09
C LYS A 86 4.72 -3.60 0.40
N LEU A 87 3.64 -4.17 0.92
CA LEU A 87 3.31 -4.13 2.34
C LEU A 87 4.32 -4.92 3.17
N SER A 88 4.74 -6.11 2.72
CA SER A 88 5.78 -6.88 3.41
C SER A 88 7.12 -6.15 3.43
N ALA A 89 7.48 -5.46 2.34
CA ALA A 89 8.67 -4.62 2.34
C ALA A 89 8.57 -3.47 3.36
N ALA A 90 7.45 -2.75 3.38
CA ALA A 90 7.23 -1.69 4.37
C ALA A 90 7.21 -2.21 5.82
N LEU A 91 6.69 -3.43 6.05
CA LEU A 91 6.69 -4.06 7.37
C LEU A 91 8.10 -4.41 7.84
N ARG A 92 8.92 -4.97 6.96
CA ARG A 92 10.33 -5.24 7.25
C ARG A 92 11.09 -3.95 7.54
N ASP A 93 10.90 -2.92 6.70
CA ASP A 93 11.67 -1.69 6.81
C ASP A 93 11.28 -0.86 8.04
N ALA A 94 9.98 -0.82 8.39
CA ALA A 94 9.49 -0.02 9.52
C ALA A 94 9.50 -0.76 10.86
N TYR A 95 9.33 -2.08 10.86
CA TYR A 95 9.10 -2.87 12.09
C TYR A 95 10.03 -4.09 12.23
N GLY A 96 10.90 -4.38 11.25
CA GLY A 96 11.71 -5.60 11.25
C GLY A 96 10.86 -6.88 11.19
N TYR A 97 9.64 -6.80 10.67
CA TYR A 97 8.70 -7.91 10.66
C TYR A 97 8.76 -8.70 9.34
N GLU A 98 9.07 -9.99 9.43
CA GLU A 98 9.25 -10.89 8.28
C GLU A 98 8.04 -11.80 7.99
N GLY A 99 6.96 -11.69 8.78
CA GLY A 99 5.75 -12.49 8.57
C GLY A 99 4.85 -11.93 7.46
N GLY A 100 3.78 -12.67 7.13
CA GLY A 100 2.78 -12.22 6.14
C GLY A 100 1.91 -11.07 6.66
N VAL A 101 1.38 -10.28 5.73
CA VAL A 101 0.60 -9.06 6.03
C VAL A 101 -0.65 -9.36 6.85
N SER A 102 -1.36 -10.44 6.51
CA SER A 102 -2.55 -10.87 7.27
C SER A 102 -2.20 -11.22 8.72
N ARG A 103 -1.08 -11.91 8.96
CA ARG A 103 -0.62 -12.21 10.33
C ARG A 103 -0.22 -10.95 11.08
N TRP A 104 0.46 -10.01 10.42
CA TRP A 104 0.78 -8.73 11.05
C TRP A 104 -0.49 -7.99 11.49
N ASN A 105 -1.49 -7.91 10.62
CA ASN A 105 -2.78 -7.29 10.94
C ASN A 105 -3.44 -7.95 12.16
N ASP A 106 -3.40 -9.28 12.24
CA ASP A 106 -4.17 -10.03 13.23
C ASP A 106 -3.44 -10.23 14.56
N GLU A 107 -2.11 -10.28 14.55
CA GLU A 107 -1.29 -10.63 15.71
C GLU A 107 -0.49 -9.42 16.25
N VAL A 108 -0.14 -8.45 15.39
CA VAL A 108 0.83 -7.39 15.72
C VAL A 108 0.21 -6.00 15.75
N ALA A 109 -0.56 -5.62 14.73
CA ALA A 109 -1.18 -4.31 14.65
C ALA A 109 -2.07 -4.08 15.88
N ALA A 110 -1.84 -2.99 16.62
CA ALA A 110 -2.55 -2.70 17.85
C ALA A 110 -3.81 -1.85 17.59
N SER A 111 -3.77 -1.04 16.53
CA SER A 111 -4.82 -0.07 16.21
C SER A 111 -5.10 0.04 14.72
N ARG A 112 -6.24 0.65 14.37
CA ARG A 112 -6.54 1.11 13.00
C ARG A 112 -5.44 2.04 12.49
N ASP A 113 -4.94 2.92 13.34
CA ASP A 113 -4.02 3.98 12.95
C ASP A 113 -2.65 3.39 12.59
N ASP A 114 -2.24 2.27 13.20
CA ASP A 114 -1.05 1.52 12.80
C ASP A 114 -1.18 0.98 11.37
N VAL A 115 -2.36 0.43 11.06
CA VAL A 115 -2.66 -0.11 9.73
C VAL A 115 -2.70 0.99 8.69
N VAL A 116 -3.34 2.12 8.99
CA VAL A 116 -3.36 3.30 8.12
C VAL A 116 -1.95 3.86 7.92
N THR A 117 -1.13 3.89 8.97
CA THR A 117 0.28 4.31 8.90
C THR A 117 1.07 3.41 7.97
N LEU A 118 0.92 2.09 8.07
CA LEU A 118 1.54 1.15 7.14
C LEU A 118 1.12 1.41 5.68
N ILE A 119 -0.18 1.61 5.43
CA ILE A 119 -0.69 1.94 4.08
C ILE A 119 -0.02 3.21 3.56
N ASN A 120 0.05 4.26 4.39
CA ASN A 120 0.67 5.54 4.02
C ASN A 120 2.15 5.39 3.70
N SER A 121 2.90 4.60 4.48
CA SER A 121 4.31 4.30 4.18
C SER A 121 4.49 3.64 2.82
N VAL A 122 3.59 2.71 2.45
CA VAL A 122 3.61 2.10 1.12
C VAL A 122 3.30 3.13 0.03
N ILE A 123 2.30 4.00 0.23
CA ILE A 123 1.98 5.08 -0.73
C ILE A 123 3.21 5.95 -0.98
N VAL A 124 3.89 6.39 0.07
CA VAL A 124 5.12 7.19 -0.02
C VAL A 124 6.23 6.47 -0.80
N SER A 125 6.38 5.15 -0.62
CA SER A 125 7.36 4.35 -1.35
C SER A 125 7.05 4.17 -2.85
N ILE A 126 5.78 4.30 -3.24
CA ILE A 126 5.34 4.16 -4.63
C ILE A 126 5.46 5.50 -5.36
N GLN A 127 5.17 6.61 -4.67
CA GLN A 127 5.27 7.91 -5.29
C GLN A 127 6.75 8.20 -5.60
N PRO A 128 7.07 8.57 -6.85
CA PRO A 128 8.42 9.04 -7.14
C PRO A 128 8.67 10.26 -6.25
N ALA A 129 9.83 10.31 -5.60
CA ALA A 129 10.27 11.49 -4.87
C ALA A 129 10.05 12.69 -5.80
N ALA A 130 9.08 13.54 -5.46
CA ALA A 130 8.83 14.74 -6.22
C ALA A 130 10.15 15.51 -6.26
N CYS A 131 10.66 15.66 -7.48
CA CYS A 131 11.84 16.41 -7.87
C CYS A 131 12.50 17.21 -6.74
N SER A 132 13.73 16.86 -6.37
CA SER A 132 14.73 17.86 -6.00
C SER A 132 15.09 18.67 -7.26
N SER A 133 14.11 19.37 -7.83
CA SER A 133 14.33 20.46 -8.77
C SER A 133 14.43 21.73 -7.94
N GLN A 134 15.64 22.08 -7.52
CA GLN A 134 15.98 23.50 -7.43
C GLN A 134 16.20 23.99 -8.87
N PRO A 135 15.35 24.86 -9.42
CA PRO A 135 15.69 25.60 -10.61
C PRO A 135 16.39 26.90 -10.16
N GLY A 136 17.71 26.97 -10.39
CA GLY A 136 18.44 28.25 -10.38
C GLY A 136 19.67 28.29 -9.48
N SER A 137 20.81 27.83 -9.97
CA SER A 137 21.85 28.77 -10.36
C SER A 137 22.85 28.09 -11.30
N CYS A 138 22.93 28.68 -12.49
CA CYS A 138 23.81 28.35 -13.57
C CYS A 138 25.29 28.61 -13.24
N ILE A 139 26.14 27.78 -13.83
CA ILE A 139 27.39 28.12 -14.54
C ILE A 139 28.44 28.91 -13.73
N CYS A 140 29.55 28.23 -13.44
CA CYS A 140 30.90 28.71 -13.80
C CYS A 140 31.79 27.49 -14.08
N GLN A 141 31.82 27.08 -15.34
CA GLN A 141 32.85 26.23 -15.90
C GLN A 141 33.92 27.18 -16.47
N ARG A 142 35.14 27.16 -15.93
CA ARG A 142 36.45 27.18 -16.65
C ARG A 142 37.60 27.81 -15.83
N ASP A 143 38.61 26.97 -15.71
CA ASP A 143 40.02 27.23 -16.01
C ASP A 143 40.88 28.12 -15.10
N ALA A 144 41.88 27.43 -14.54
CA ALA A 144 43.30 27.78 -14.55
C ALA A 144 43.74 29.16 -14.01
N ALA A 145 44.41 29.11 -12.87
CA ALA A 145 45.53 30.01 -12.61
C ALA A 145 46.70 29.22 -11.99
N TYR A 146 47.60 28.79 -12.87
CA TYR A 146 49.02 28.66 -12.56
C TYR A 146 49.68 30.02 -12.90
N LEU A 147 50.72 30.40 -12.14
CA LEU A 147 51.67 31.52 -12.33
C LEU A 147 51.28 32.88 -11.70
N LEU A 148 51.77 33.13 -10.48
CA LEU A 148 52.98 33.95 -10.22
C LEU A 148 53.53 33.63 -8.82
#